data_AF-A0A4Y7KSL6-F1
#
_entry.id   AF-A0A4Y7KSL6-F1
#
_cell.length_a   1.000
_cell.length_b   1.000
_cell.length_c   1.000
_cell.angle_alpha   90.00
_cell.angle_beta   90.00
_cell.angle_gamma   90.00
#
_symmetry.space_group_name_H-M   'P 1'
#
loop_
_entity.id
_entity.type
_entity.pdbx_description
1 polymer ?
#
loop_
_entity_poly.entity_id
_entity_poly.type
_entity_poly.pdbx_seq_one_letter_code
_entity_poly.pdbx_strand_id
1 'polypeptide(L)'
;MAARASRNYIKNLLYQNSRIGAFGGGGGGGALGAVRHSSSVPKGRIFTAAFLGIVISGGAYVSTADEATSSGWLSSATKLVNPFFAYLNAETAHCLAVAAAARGWVPREKRPDPSILGMEVWGRRISNPIDLSAGFDKNAEAVEGLLGKGFGFVEIGSSDEVLHGGKAGPDILDVNLGKNKTSEDAAADYVKGVHASSQYADYLVISISSPDTPGLRKLQGKEQLKDFVEKVQAARDGIDAQPTMTSDAHVALTLRLDGLIVTNSTIARPDPASENPDYPVCEETGDLSGKPVYILSTNVLGYLCFLTRGKVPLYGCGGISKHQAIDMFPYHKQQTQA
;
A
#
# COMPACT_ATOMS: atom_id res chain seq x y z
N MET A 1 24.81 -6.60 37.62
CA MET A 1 23.58 -6.86 38.40
C MET A 1 22.33 -6.36 37.64
N ALA A 2 22.21 -6.66 36.33
CA ALA A 2 21.15 -6.11 35.45
C ALA A 2 20.44 -7.15 34.55
N ALA A 3 20.75 -8.44 34.68
CA ALA A 3 20.14 -9.51 33.87
C ALA A 3 19.01 -10.28 34.61
N ARG A 4 18.70 -9.92 35.85
CA ARG A 4 17.69 -10.61 36.68
C ARG A 4 16.37 -9.85 36.80
N ALA A 5 16.32 -8.59 36.37
CA ALA A 5 15.12 -7.74 36.45
C ALA A 5 14.15 -7.89 35.26
N SER A 6 14.60 -8.34 34.08
CA SER A 6 13.73 -8.42 32.89
C SER A 6 12.86 -9.68 32.82
N ARG A 7 13.19 -10.75 33.55
CA ARG A 7 12.39 -12.00 33.56
C ARG A 7 11.10 -11.92 34.38
N ASN A 8 11.03 -11.02 35.36
CA ASN A 8 9.84 -10.89 36.21
C ASN A 8 8.76 -9.98 35.61
N TYR A 9 9.12 -9.07 34.70
CA TYR A 9 8.16 -8.20 34.03
C TYR A 9 7.31 -8.95 32.99
N ILE A 10 7.94 -9.86 32.23
CA ILE A 10 7.26 -10.67 31.21
C ILE A 10 6.32 -11.72 31.85
N LYS A 11 6.66 -12.25 33.03
CA LYS A 11 5.78 -13.17 33.77
C LYS A 11 4.53 -12.49 34.32
N ASN A 12 4.62 -11.23 34.76
CA ASN A 12 3.46 -10.50 35.26
C ASN A 12 2.51 -10.04 34.13
N LEU A 13 3.02 -9.74 32.94
CA LEU A 13 2.19 -9.39 31.79
C LEU A 13 1.34 -10.58 31.31
N LEU A 14 1.88 -11.80 31.40
CA LEU A 14 1.17 -13.02 30.99
C LEU A 14 0.16 -13.51 32.04
N TYR A 15 0.23 -13.03 33.28
CA TYR A 15 -0.67 -13.45 34.36
C TYR A 15 -1.89 -12.53 34.54
N GLN A 16 -1.86 -11.29 33.99
CA GLN A 16 -2.97 -10.35 34.10
C GLN A 16 -4.06 -10.51 33.03
N ASN A 17 -3.80 -11.19 31.91
CA ASN A 17 -4.82 -11.44 30.88
C ASN A 17 -5.65 -12.72 31.10
N SER A 18 -5.50 -13.41 32.23
CA SER A 18 -6.23 -14.66 32.52
C SER A 18 -7.48 -14.46 33.41
N ARG A 19 -7.92 -13.22 33.66
CA ARG A 19 -9.13 -12.95 34.46
C ARG A 19 -10.10 -12.04 33.70
N ILE A 20 -10.90 -12.65 32.82
CA ILE A 20 -12.27 -12.20 32.56
C ILE A 20 -13.19 -13.41 32.68
N GLY A 21 -14.05 -13.36 33.69
CA GLY A 21 -15.47 -13.73 33.61
C GLY A 21 -15.83 -15.18 33.31
N ALA A 22 -16.01 -15.94 34.40
CA ALA A 22 -16.84 -17.14 34.42
C ALA A 22 -18.32 -16.83 34.16
N PHE A 23 -18.99 -17.66 33.35
CA PHE A 23 -20.40 -18.03 33.54
C PHE A 23 -20.44 -19.53 33.80
N GLY A 24 -21.10 -19.91 34.89
CA GLY A 24 -21.07 -21.24 35.47
C GLY A 24 -22.02 -22.26 34.82
N GLY A 25 -21.76 -23.53 35.15
CA GLY A 25 -22.61 -24.68 34.86
C GLY A 25 -21.86 -25.95 35.24
N GLY A 26 -22.34 -26.68 36.25
CA GLY A 26 -21.55 -27.64 37.02
C GLY A 26 -21.47 -29.06 36.48
N GLY A 27 -20.52 -29.81 37.06
CA GLY A 27 -20.77 -31.16 37.58
C GLY A 27 -20.20 -32.35 36.80
N GLY A 28 -19.37 -33.15 37.48
CA GLY A 28 -19.20 -34.59 37.21
C GLY A 28 -17.77 -35.02 36.85
N GLY A 29 -17.14 -35.80 37.73
CA GLY A 29 -15.74 -36.22 37.64
C GLY A 29 -15.46 -37.45 36.77
N GLY A 30 -14.17 -37.78 36.63
CA GLY A 30 -13.72 -39.02 35.99
C GLY A 30 -12.25 -39.01 35.54
N ALA A 31 -11.39 -39.56 36.40
CA ALA A 31 -10.12 -40.27 36.18
C ALA A 31 -9.29 -40.09 34.87
N LEU A 32 -8.01 -39.73 35.10
CA LEU A 32 -6.77 -40.35 34.60
C LEU A 32 -6.64 -40.70 33.10
N GLY A 33 -5.79 -39.92 32.42
CA GLY A 33 -5.13 -40.30 31.17
C GLY A 33 -3.96 -39.36 30.85
N ALA A 34 -2.74 -39.77 31.19
CA ALA A 34 -1.53 -39.03 30.84
C ALA A 34 -1.24 -39.14 29.33
N VAL A 35 -1.56 -38.09 28.58
CA VAL A 35 -1.18 -37.98 27.16
C VAL A 35 0.21 -37.32 27.08
N ARG A 36 1.22 -38.11 26.71
CA ARG A 36 2.53 -37.59 26.29
C ARG A 36 2.38 -36.94 24.91
N HIS A 37 2.42 -35.60 24.85
CA HIS A 37 2.65 -34.91 23.59
C HIS A 37 4.14 -34.99 23.21
N SER A 38 4.45 -35.86 22.27
CA SER A 38 5.69 -35.79 21.49
C SER A 38 5.58 -34.57 20.56
N SER A 39 6.29 -33.49 20.88
CA SER A 39 6.41 -32.31 20.02
C SER A 39 7.47 -32.53 18.95
N SER A 40 7.15 -33.35 17.94
CA SER A 40 7.93 -33.33 16.70
C SER A 40 7.59 -32.06 15.94
N VAL A 41 8.51 -31.09 15.94
CA VAL A 41 8.42 -29.93 15.05
C VAL A 41 8.44 -30.49 13.61
N PRO A 42 7.43 -30.20 12.77
CA PRO A 42 7.39 -30.71 11.40
C PRO A 42 8.68 -30.34 10.68
N LYS A 43 9.35 -31.31 10.05
CA LYS A 43 10.67 -31.11 9.40
C LYS A 43 10.69 -29.88 8.49
N GLY A 44 9.59 -29.59 7.80
CA GLY A 44 9.44 -28.38 6.96
C GLY A 44 9.68 -27.06 7.70
N ARG A 45 9.23 -26.91 8.95
CA ARG A 45 9.40 -25.66 9.73
C ARG A 45 10.85 -25.44 10.18
N ILE A 46 11.60 -26.52 10.40
CA ILE A 46 13.02 -26.46 10.76
C ILE A 46 13.84 -26.00 9.55
N PHE A 47 13.54 -26.52 8.35
CA PHE A 47 14.19 -26.10 7.11
C PHE A 47 13.90 -24.62 6.78
N THR A 48 12.65 -24.16 6.95
CA THR A 48 12.30 -22.75 6.75
C THR A 48 13.04 -21.83 7.72
N ALA A 49 13.11 -22.21 9.01
CA ALA A 49 13.80 -21.39 10.01
C ALA A 49 15.32 -21.32 9.79
N ALA A 50 15.96 -22.43 9.43
CA ALA A 50 17.38 -22.46 9.10
C ALA A 50 17.70 -21.63 7.84
N PHE A 51 16.86 -21.72 6.82
CA PHE A 51 17.01 -20.94 5.59
C PHE A 51 16.85 -19.44 5.83
N LEU A 52 15.80 -19.02 6.54
CA LEU A 52 15.61 -17.63 6.94
C LEU A 52 16.80 -17.13 7.76
N GLY A 53 17.35 -17.96 8.65
CA GLY A 53 18.56 -17.63 9.42
C GLY A 53 19.78 -17.36 8.53
N ILE A 54 20.00 -18.17 7.49
CA ILE A 54 21.09 -17.98 6.52
C ILE A 54 20.88 -16.69 5.71
N VAL A 55 19.65 -16.43 5.25
CA VAL A 55 19.36 -15.20 4.50
C VAL A 55 19.56 -13.97 5.39
N ILE A 56 19.06 -13.98 6.63
CA ILE A 56 19.25 -12.88 7.57
C ILE A 56 20.74 -12.66 7.86
N SER A 57 21.50 -13.72 8.08
CA SER A 57 22.95 -13.65 8.36
C SER A 57 23.75 -13.14 7.15
N GLY A 58 23.42 -13.61 5.95
CA GLY A 58 24.00 -13.11 4.70
C GLY A 58 23.65 -11.65 4.45
N GLY A 59 22.43 -11.23 4.81
CA GLY A 59 21.98 -9.85 4.67
C GLY A 59 22.67 -8.91 5.64
N ALA A 60 22.86 -9.35 6.89
CA ALA A 60 23.65 -8.62 7.86
C ALA A 60 25.10 -8.43 7.35
N TYR A 61 25.73 -9.49 6.82
CA TYR A 61 27.08 -9.39 6.26
C TYR A 61 27.15 -8.44 5.05
N VAL A 62 26.26 -8.58 4.07
CA VAL A 62 26.28 -7.71 2.88
C VAL A 62 25.86 -6.27 3.20
N SER A 63 25.03 -6.05 4.23
CA SER A 63 24.72 -4.69 4.72
C SER A 63 25.94 -3.96 5.30
N THR A 64 27.01 -4.69 5.64
CA THR A 64 28.31 -4.12 6.02
C THR A 64 29.29 -4.00 4.83
N ALA A 65 28.96 -4.59 3.68
CA ALA A 65 29.66 -4.42 2.42
C ALA A 65 29.10 -3.22 1.64
N ASP A 66 29.81 -2.79 0.59
CA ASP A 66 29.47 -1.63 -0.24
C ASP A 66 28.00 -1.58 -0.71
N GLU A 67 27.43 -0.38 -0.78
CA GLU A 67 25.99 -0.15 -0.98
C GLU A 67 25.46 -0.70 -2.31
N ALA A 68 26.29 -0.73 -3.35
CA ALA A 68 25.93 -1.34 -4.65
C ALA A 68 25.67 -2.85 -4.52
N THR A 69 26.39 -3.52 -3.62
CA THR A 69 26.29 -4.97 -3.40
C THR A 69 25.04 -5.33 -2.59
N SER A 70 24.58 -4.44 -1.71
CA SER A 70 23.38 -4.62 -0.89
C SER A 70 22.11 -4.79 -1.71
N SER A 71 21.89 -3.95 -2.73
CA SER A 71 20.71 -4.02 -3.60
C SER A 71 20.67 -5.31 -4.42
N GLY A 72 21.81 -5.71 -5.01
CA GLY A 72 21.94 -6.95 -5.77
C GLY A 72 21.76 -8.20 -4.90
N TRP A 73 22.27 -8.17 -3.66
CA TRP A 73 22.05 -9.23 -2.69
C TRP A 73 20.60 -9.30 -2.24
N LEU A 74 19.93 -8.17 -1.93
CA LEU A 74 18.50 -8.12 -1.61
C LEU A 74 17.64 -8.68 -2.75
N SER A 75 17.96 -8.35 -4.00
CA SER A 75 17.29 -8.92 -5.18
C SER A 75 17.51 -10.43 -5.31
N SER A 76 18.68 -10.93 -4.91
CA SER A 76 18.99 -12.36 -4.93
C SER A 76 18.35 -13.11 -3.77
N ALA A 77 18.33 -12.50 -2.59
CA ALA A 77 17.68 -12.99 -1.39
C ALA A 77 16.16 -13.06 -1.58
N THR A 78 15.53 -12.06 -2.19
CA THR A 78 14.09 -12.10 -2.49
C THR A 78 13.74 -13.24 -3.45
N LYS A 79 14.55 -13.54 -4.47
CA LYS A 79 14.33 -14.74 -5.32
C LYS A 79 14.35 -16.04 -4.53
N LEU A 80 15.16 -16.08 -3.47
CA LEU A 80 15.34 -17.22 -2.58
C LEU A 80 14.23 -17.32 -1.52
N VAL A 81 13.77 -16.19 -0.96
CA VAL A 81 12.76 -16.16 0.11
C VAL A 81 11.32 -16.08 -0.42
N ASN A 82 11.07 -15.48 -1.59
CA ASN A 82 9.73 -15.35 -2.17
C ASN A 82 8.98 -16.69 -2.29
N PRO A 83 9.61 -17.80 -2.72
CA PRO A 83 8.95 -19.11 -2.72
C PRO A 83 8.47 -19.55 -1.33
N PHE A 84 9.12 -19.11 -0.26
CA PHE A 84 8.70 -19.40 1.11
C PHE A 84 7.52 -18.52 1.55
N PHE A 85 7.49 -17.26 1.12
CA PHE A 85 6.34 -16.39 1.34
C PHE A 85 5.09 -16.86 0.59
N ALA A 86 5.25 -17.56 -0.53
CA ALA A 86 4.13 -18.16 -1.25
C ALA A 86 3.38 -19.26 -0.46
N TYR A 87 3.97 -19.79 0.63
CA TYR A 87 3.25 -20.67 1.55
C TYR A 87 2.40 -19.93 2.58
N LEU A 88 2.57 -18.61 2.72
CA LEU A 88 1.70 -17.79 3.55
C LEU A 88 0.49 -17.35 2.71
N ASN A 89 -0.66 -17.26 3.36
CA ASN A 89 -1.78 -16.55 2.77
C ASN A 89 -1.38 -15.09 2.49
N ALA A 90 -1.79 -14.54 1.34
CA ALA A 90 -1.38 -13.22 0.87
C ALA A 90 -1.67 -12.11 1.90
N GLU A 91 -2.83 -12.14 2.57
CA GLU A 91 -3.19 -11.16 3.59
C GLU A 91 -2.29 -11.28 4.82
N THR A 92 -1.95 -12.50 5.24
CA THR A 92 -1.02 -12.73 6.36
C THR A 92 0.39 -12.22 6.02
N ALA A 93 0.87 -12.48 4.80
CA ALA A 93 2.15 -11.98 4.33
C ALA A 93 2.16 -10.45 4.27
N HIS A 94 1.06 -9.86 3.82
CA HIS A 94 0.86 -8.41 3.77
C HIS A 94 0.90 -7.78 5.18
N CYS A 95 0.08 -8.28 6.12
CA CYS A 95 0.09 -7.79 7.51
C CYS A 95 1.47 -7.92 8.15
N LEU A 96 2.19 -9.01 7.88
CA LEU A 96 3.56 -9.18 8.36
C LEU A 96 4.52 -8.13 7.76
N ALA A 97 4.38 -7.82 6.47
CA ALA A 97 5.19 -6.80 5.80
C ALA A 97 4.95 -5.40 6.38
N VAL A 98 3.69 -5.01 6.58
CA VAL A 98 3.30 -3.74 7.23
C VAL A 98 3.84 -3.69 8.65
N ALA A 99 3.61 -4.75 9.44
CA ALA A 99 4.08 -4.85 10.82
C ALA A 99 5.61 -4.79 10.95
N ALA A 100 6.35 -5.34 9.99
CA ALA A 100 7.81 -5.25 9.93
C ALA A 100 8.27 -3.85 9.55
N ALA A 101 7.61 -3.20 8.59
CA ALA A 101 7.90 -1.83 8.19
C ALA A 101 7.64 -0.83 9.33
N ALA A 102 6.50 -0.95 10.01
CA ALA A 102 6.14 -0.18 11.21
C ALA A 102 7.17 -0.30 12.34
N ARG A 103 7.83 -1.46 12.46
CA ARG A 103 8.88 -1.72 13.47
C ARG A 103 10.29 -1.37 13.01
N GLY A 104 10.44 -0.83 11.79
CA GLY A 104 11.76 -0.51 11.21
C GLY A 104 12.61 -1.75 10.90
N TRP A 105 12.00 -2.93 10.75
CA TRP A 105 12.70 -4.18 10.40
C TRP A 105 12.92 -4.35 8.90
N VAL A 106 12.50 -3.35 8.11
CA VAL A 106 12.74 -3.31 6.68
C VAL A 106 14.02 -2.50 6.40
N PRO A 107 14.89 -2.95 5.46
CA PRO A 107 16.07 -2.17 5.07
C PRO A 107 15.67 -0.80 4.52
N ARG A 108 16.38 0.26 4.89
CA ARG A 108 16.22 1.59 4.28
C ARG A 108 17.08 1.74 3.03
N GLU A 109 16.55 2.43 2.01
CA GLU A 109 17.35 2.89 0.88
C GLU A 109 18.17 4.09 1.34
N LYS A 110 19.48 4.07 1.05
CA LYS A 110 20.42 5.11 1.47
C LYS A 110 21.05 5.83 0.30
N ARG A 111 20.98 5.23 -0.89
CA ARG A 111 21.54 5.83 -2.09
C ARG A 111 20.72 7.05 -2.46
N PRO A 112 21.36 8.17 -2.81
CA PRO A 112 20.64 9.32 -3.30
C PRO A 112 20.02 9.00 -4.66
N ASP A 113 18.83 9.54 -4.89
CA ASP A 113 18.20 9.44 -6.20
C ASP A 113 19.04 10.16 -7.26
N PRO A 114 19.20 9.57 -8.47
CA PRO A 114 19.82 10.26 -9.58
C PRO A 114 19.07 11.57 -9.88
N SER A 115 19.81 12.68 -10.01
CA SER A 115 19.22 14.02 -10.18
C SER A 115 18.32 14.16 -11.43
N ILE A 116 18.49 13.27 -12.42
CA ILE A 116 17.67 13.20 -13.64
C ILE A 116 16.22 12.75 -13.36
N LEU A 117 15.97 12.05 -12.25
CA LEU A 117 14.62 11.62 -11.86
C LEU A 117 13.83 12.73 -11.15
N GLY A 118 14.51 13.75 -10.66
CA GLY A 118 13.89 14.82 -9.92
C GLY A 118 12.94 15.64 -10.80
N MET A 119 11.75 15.91 -10.29
CA MET A 119 10.75 16.72 -10.99
C MET A 119 9.97 17.59 -10.02
N GLU A 120 9.11 18.46 -10.55
CA GLU A 120 8.22 19.30 -9.77
C GLU A 120 6.77 18.94 -10.10
N VAL A 121 5.98 18.70 -9.07
CA VAL A 121 4.54 18.45 -9.20
C VAL A 121 3.81 19.34 -8.20
N TRP A 122 2.82 20.11 -8.69
CA TRP A 122 2.04 21.07 -7.89
C TRP A 122 2.88 21.97 -6.97
N GLY A 123 4.04 22.45 -7.45
CA GLY A 123 4.92 23.34 -6.70
C GLY A 123 5.81 22.66 -5.65
N ARG A 124 5.76 21.33 -5.52
CA ARG A 124 6.67 20.54 -4.68
C ARG A 124 7.69 19.84 -5.55
N ARG A 125 8.96 19.91 -5.13
CA ARG A 125 10.05 19.20 -5.80
C ARG A 125 10.20 17.81 -5.19
N ILE A 126 10.17 16.79 -6.03
CA ILE A 126 10.39 15.40 -5.65
C ILE A 126 11.74 14.90 -6.16
N SER A 127 12.33 13.94 -5.46
CA SER A 127 13.61 13.34 -5.82
C SER A 127 13.47 12.28 -6.93
N ASN A 128 12.36 11.55 -6.95
CA ASN A 128 12.04 10.57 -7.98
C ASN A 128 10.51 10.42 -8.14
N PRO A 129 10.03 9.93 -9.30
CA PRO A 129 8.59 9.87 -9.61
C PRO A 129 7.94 8.51 -9.27
N ILE A 130 8.58 7.69 -8.42
CA ILE A 130 8.09 6.34 -8.12
C ILE A 130 7.32 6.35 -6.81
N ASP A 131 6.08 5.86 -6.87
CA ASP A 131 5.11 5.86 -5.79
C ASP A 131 4.79 4.44 -5.30
N LEU A 132 4.44 4.33 -4.03
CA LEU A 132 3.73 3.20 -3.45
C LEU A 132 2.22 3.49 -3.43
N SER A 133 1.50 2.91 -4.38
CA SER A 133 0.06 3.10 -4.55
C SER A 133 -0.77 2.75 -3.31
N ALA A 134 -1.97 3.34 -3.22
CA ALA A 134 -2.94 3.07 -2.17
C ALA A 134 -3.25 1.58 -1.97
N GLY A 135 -3.69 1.27 -0.75
CA GLY A 135 -4.10 -0.06 -0.35
C GLY A 135 -2.97 -0.90 0.25
N PHE A 136 -1.71 -0.46 0.17
CA PHE A 136 -0.61 -1.09 0.90
C PHE A 136 -0.63 -0.72 2.40
N ASP A 137 -0.73 0.56 2.74
CA ASP A 137 -0.82 1.00 4.14
C ASP A 137 -2.13 1.72 4.39
N LYS A 138 -3.22 0.94 4.52
CA LYS A 138 -4.58 1.46 4.68
C LYS A 138 -4.81 2.23 5.96
N ASN A 139 -3.99 1.96 6.99
CA ASN A 139 -4.17 2.51 8.33
C ASN A 139 -3.05 3.48 8.72
N ALA A 140 -2.13 3.77 7.80
CA ALA A 140 -0.94 4.59 8.04
C ALA A 140 0.01 4.03 9.13
N GLU A 141 0.07 2.71 9.29
CA GLU A 141 0.85 2.02 10.33
C GLU A 141 2.37 2.07 10.08
N ALA A 142 2.79 2.22 8.82
CA ALA A 142 4.15 2.00 8.38
C ALA A 142 4.74 3.14 7.53
N VAL A 143 4.12 4.33 7.52
CA VAL A 143 4.51 5.49 6.70
C VAL A 143 6.02 5.73 6.69
N GLU A 144 6.65 5.93 7.86
CA GLU A 144 8.10 6.18 7.94
C GLU A 144 8.97 5.01 7.43
N GLY A 145 8.49 3.79 7.65
CA GLY A 145 9.16 2.58 7.19
C GLY A 145 9.11 2.45 5.67
N LEU A 146 8.02 2.89 5.06
CA LEU A 146 7.76 2.84 3.62
C LEU A 146 8.44 4.00 2.87
N LEU A 147 8.36 5.23 3.38
CA LEU A 147 9.12 6.38 2.85
C LEU A 147 10.63 6.08 2.86
N GLY A 148 11.12 5.42 3.92
CA GLY A 148 12.51 4.98 4.01
C GLY A 148 12.93 3.93 2.97
N LYS A 149 12.05 3.42 2.11
CA LYS A 149 12.39 2.45 1.06
C LYS A 149 12.83 3.06 -0.26
N GLY A 150 12.79 4.39 -0.39
CA GLY A 150 13.21 5.10 -1.60
C GLY A 150 12.08 5.42 -2.57
N PHE A 151 10.82 5.31 -2.14
CA PHE A 151 9.69 5.87 -2.89
C PHE A 151 9.71 7.40 -2.73
N GLY A 152 9.44 8.12 -3.83
CA GLY A 152 9.26 9.58 -3.78
C GLY A 152 7.89 9.98 -3.22
N PHE A 153 6.94 9.06 -3.26
CA PHE A 153 5.57 9.20 -2.76
C PHE A 153 5.15 7.94 -2.00
N VAL A 154 4.27 8.11 -1.03
CA VAL A 154 3.51 7.00 -0.45
C VAL A 154 2.06 7.42 -0.36
N GLU A 155 1.18 6.62 -0.96
CA GLU A 155 -0.26 6.79 -0.86
C GLU A 155 -0.82 5.87 0.24
N ILE A 156 -1.30 6.46 1.34
CA ILE A 156 -1.89 5.73 2.48
C ILE A 156 -3.41 5.86 2.51
N GLY A 157 -4.08 5.05 3.33
CA GLY A 157 -5.49 5.29 3.64
C GLY A 157 -5.69 6.44 4.62
N SER A 158 -6.92 6.95 4.71
CA SER A 158 -7.29 7.96 5.71
C SER A 158 -7.09 7.44 7.14
N SER A 159 -6.31 8.17 7.94
CA SER A 159 -6.06 7.88 9.36
C SER A 159 -6.19 9.16 10.19
N ASP A 160 -6.59 8.99 11.46
CA ASP A 160 -6.66 10.07 12.46
C ASP A 160 -5.33 10.26 13.22
N GLU A 161 -4.34 9.39 12.97
CA GLU A 161 -3.05 9.45 13.65
C GLU A 161 -2.14 10.58 13.14
N VAL A 162 -1.19 11.01 13.98
CA VAL A 162 -0.18 12.00 13.59
C VAL A 162 0.83 11.34 12.66
N LEU A 163 0.96 11.88 11.45
CA LEU A 163 1.81 11.30 10.41
C LEU A 163 3.13 12.07 10.26
N HIS A 164 4.22 11.33 10.10
CA HIS A 164 5.53 11.88 9.78
C HIS A 164 5.80 11.73 8.28
N GLY A 165 5.74 12.85 7.57
CA GLY A 165 5.80 12.93 6.11
C GLY A 165 4.92 14.08 5.60
N GLY A 166 4.88 14.28 4.30
CA GLY A 166 3.98 15.24 3.68
C GLY A 166 4.36 16.69 4.01
N LYS A 167 3.38 17.50 4.44
CA LYS A 167 3.58 18.91 4.80
C LYS A 167 4.62 19.13 5.91
N ALA A 168 4.84 18.13 6.77
CA ALA A 168 5.81 18.19 7.87
C ALA A 168 7.21 17.70 7.48
N GLY A 169 7.40 17.16 6.28
CA GLY A 169 8.63 16.50 5.85
C GLY A 169 9.11 16.88 4.44
N PRO A 170 10.28 16.36 4.04
CA PRO A 170 10.81 16.52 2.69
C PRO A 170 10.13 15.60 1.66
N ASP A 171 9.57 14.48 2.11
CA ASP A 171 8.95 13.47 1.26
C ASP A 171 7.45 13.74 1.09
N ILE A 172 6.89 13.39 -0.07
CA ILE A 172 5.47 13.60 -0.36
C ILE A 172 4.64 12.47 0.24
N LEU A 173 3.55 12.87 0.90
CA LEU A 173 2.56 11.96 1.47
C LEU A 173 1.18 12.26 0.92
N ASP A 174 0.60 11.25 0.29
CA ASP A 174 -0.73 11.33 -0.30
C ASP A 174 -1.70 10.48 0.51
N VAL A 175 -2.92 10.98 0.70
CA VAL A 175 -3.94 10.27 1.48
C VAL A 175 -5.13 9.92 0.59
N ASN A 176 -5.35 8.62 0.42
CA ASN A 176 -6.50 8.05 -0.24
C ASN A 176 -7.69 7.99 0.71
N LEU A 177 -8.68 8.80 0.38
CA LEU A 177 -9.96 8.87 1.04
C LEU A 177 -10.88 7.80 0.46
N GLY A 178 -11.49 7.02 1.36
CA GLY A 178 -12.44 5.97 1.03
C GLY A 178 -13.70 6.07 1.87
N LYS A 179 -14.75 5.38 1.40
CA LYS A 179 -15.97 5.20 2.17
C LYS A 179 -15.81 4.04 3.17
N ASN A 180 -16.34 4.20 4.38
CA ASN A 180 -16.42 3.11 5.34
C ASN A 180 -17.43 2.04 4.87
N LYS A 181 -17.07 0.76 4.94
CA LYS A 181 -17.89 -0.35 4.44
C LYS A 181 -19.33 -0.39 5.01
N THR A 182 -19.50 0.05 6.25
CA THR A 182 -20.77 0.02 6.99
C THR A 182 -21.52 1.35 6.96
N SER A 183 -20.92 2.41 6.40
CA SER A 183 -21.56 3.72 6.35
C SER A 183 -22.56 3.79 5.20
N GLU A 184 -23.66 4.51 5.40
CA GLU A 184 -24.62 4.79 4.34
C GLU A 184 -24.23 6.05 3.56
N ASP A 185 -23.80 7.10 4.27
CA ASP A 185 -23.41 8.39 3.70
C ASP A 185 -21.93 8.42 3.35
N ALA A 186 -21.65 8.27 2.05
CA ALA A 186 -20.29 8.36 1.53
C ALA A 186 -19.71 9.77 1.68
N ALA A 187 -20.49 10.83 1.44
CA ALA A 187 -19.95 12.19 1.49
C ALA A 187 -19.44 12.53 2.90
N ALA A 188 -20.19 12.12 3.92
CA ALA A 188 -19.80 12.34 5.31
C ALA A 188 -18.48 11.64 5.68
N ASP A 189 -18.24 10.42 5.18
CA ASP A 189 -16.99 9.70 5.42
C ASP A 189 -15.79 10.42 4.79
N TYR A 190 -15.93 10.87 3.54
CA TYR A 190 -14.86 11.58 2.86
C TYR A 190 -14.57 12.93 3.52
N VAL A 191 -15.60 13.68 3.91
CA VAL A 191 -15.44 14.95 4.65
C VAL A 191 -14.71 14.72 5.97
N LYS A 192 -15.04 13.66 6.73
CA LYS A 192 -14.28 13.30 7.93
C LYS A 192 -12.81 13.00 7.60
N GLY A 193 -12.57 12.21 6.54
CA GLY A 193 -11.23 11.89 6.08
C GLY A 193 -10.43 13.14 5.70
N VAL A 194 -11.05 14.11 5.00
CA VAL A 194 -10.45 15.42 4.72
C VAL A 194 -10.04 16.12 6.02
N HIS A 195 -10.94 16.22 6.99
CA HIS A 195 -10.66 16.89 8.26
C HIS A 195 -9.53 16.22 9.06
N ALA A 196 -9.45 14.89 9.02
CA ALA A 196 -8.41 14.13 9.70
C ALA A 196 -7.02 14.31 9.06
N SER A 197 -6.97 14.28 7.72
CA SER A 197 -5.72 14.09 6.98
C SER A 197 -5.12 15.35 6.33
N SER A 198 -5.91 16.40 6.08
CA SER A 198 -5.45 17.58 5.32
C SER A 198 -4.27 18.32 5.97
N GLN A 199 -4.15 18.24 7.29
CA GLN A 199 -3.02 18.83 8.02
C GLN A 199 -1.66 18.14 7.74
N TYR A 200 -1.69 16.90 7.25
CA TYR A 200 -0.49 16.09 7.01
C TYR A 200 -0.23 15.88 5.50
N ALA A 201 -1.29 15.59 4.74
CA ALA A 201 -1.20 15.22 3.35
C ALA A 201 -0.78 16.40 2.46
N ASP A 202 0.13 16.16 1.52
CA ASP A 202 0.40 17.09 0.42
C ASP A 202 -0.74 17.06 -0.58
N TYR A 203 -1.22 15.87 -0.94
CA TYR A 203 -2.31 15.67 -1.89
C TYR A 203 -3.37 14.71 -1.34
N LEU A 204 -4.61 14.92 -1.76
CA LEU A 204 -5.73 14.04 -1.41
C LEU A 204 -6.16 13.23 -2.63
N VAL A 205 -6.39 11.94 -2.45
CA VAL A 205 -6.94 11.07 -3.49
C VAL A 205 -8.36 10.69 -3.13
N ILE A 206 -9.30 10.87 -4.06
CA ILE A 206 -10.71 10.49 -3.90
C ILE A 206 -10.98 9.25 -4.75
N SER A 207 -11.20 8.11 -4.09
CA SER A 207 -11.39 6.82 -4.76
C SER A 207 -12.86 6.39 -4.81
N ILE A 208 -13.61 6.81 -5.82
CA ILE A 208 -15.04 6.42 -5.97
C ILE A 208 -15.28 5.17 -6.84
N SER A 209 -14.23 4.57 -7.40
CA SER A 209 -14.36 3.51 -8.42
C SER A 209 -14.14 2.09 -7.88
N SER A 210 -13.80 1.93 -6.60
CA SER A 210 -13.56 0.63 -5.97
C SER A 210 -14.77 -0.30 -6.15
N PRO A 211 -14.62 -1.47 -6.80
CA PRO A 211 -15.70 -2.45 -6.92
C PRO A 211 -16.02 -3.14 -5.59
N ASP A 212 -15.05 -3.19 -4.69
CA ASP A 212 -15.15 -3.89 -3.40
C ASP A 212 -15.94 -3.10 -2.34
N THR A 213 -16.33 -1.86 -2.67
CA THR A 213 -17.10 -1.00 -1.77
C THR A 213 -18.57 -0.94 -2.21
N PRO A 214 -19.49 -1.60 -1.49
CA PRO A 214 -20.89 -1.66 -1.88
C PRO A 214 -21.53 -0.28 -2.07
N GLY A 215 -22.16 -0.09 -3.23
CA GLY A 215 -22.90 1.13 -3.55
C GLY A 215 -22.03 2.33 -3.96
N LEU A 216 -20.70 2.24 -3.90
CA LEU A 216 -19.82 3.38 -4.21
C LEU A 216 -19.91 3.79 -5.69
N ARG A 217 -19.91 2.81 -6.61
CA ARG A 217 -20.13 3.05 -8.04
C ARG A 217 -21.49 3.65 -8.38
N LYS A 218 -22.50 3.48 -7.50
CA LYS A 218 -23.82 4.12 -7.71
C LYS A 218 -23.72 5.65 -7.59
N LEU A 219 -22.69 6.18 -6.92
CA LEU A 219 -22.42 7.62 -6.82
C LEU A 219 -21.92 8.24 -8.12
N GLN A 220 -21.55 7.45 -9.14
CA GLN A 220 -21.10 7.96 -10.43
C GLN A 220 -22.23 8.55 -11.29
N GLY A 221 -23.47 8.54 -10.81
CA GLY A 221 -24.56 9.31 -11.40
C GLY A 221 -24.23 10.80 -11.41
N LYS A 222 -24.39 11.47 -12.56
CA LYS A 222 -23.89 12.84 -12.80
C LYS A 222 -24.22 13.86 -11.70
N GLU A 223 -25.43 13.84 -11.16
CA GLU A 223 -25.89 14.78 -10.12
C GLU A 223 -25.36 14.40 -8.73
N GLN A 224 -25.49 13.14 -8.33
CA GLN A 224 -24.99 12.63 -7.04
C GLN A 224 -23.47 12.79 -6.91
N LEU A 225 -22.75 12.56 -8.01
CA LEU A 225 -21.31 12.73 -8.09
C LEU A 225 -20.90 14.18 -7.86
N LYS A 226 -21.61 15.10 -8.52
CA LYS A 226 -21.35 16.53 -8.42
C LYS A 226 -21.53 17.00 -6.98
N ASP A 227 -22.68 16.69 -6.38
CA ASP A 227 -22.98 17.05 -4.99
C ASP A 227 -21.98 16.44 -4.01
N PHE A 228 -21.56 15.19 -4.25
CA PHE A 228 -20.55 14.51 -3.43
C PHE A 228 -19.21 15.24 -3.49
N VAL A 229 -18.68 15.52 -4.69
CA VAL A 229 -17.36 16.16 -4.81
C VAL A 229 -17.39 17.62 -4.36
N GLU A 230 -18.47 18.36 -4.61
CA GLU A 230 -18.61 19.74 -4.11
C GLU A 230 -18.54 19.78 -2.57
N LYS A 231 -19.16 18.82 -1.86
CA LYS A 231 -19.06 18.71 -0.40
C LYS A 231 -17.63 18.42 0.06
N VAL A 232 -16.92 17.50 -0.61
CA VAL A 232 -15.56 17.12 -0.26
C VAL A 232 -14.57 18.28 -0.54
N GLN A 233 -14.70 18.94 -1.69
CA GLN A 233 -13.89 20.13 -2.03
C GLN A 233 -14.16 21.29 -1.09
N ALA A 234 -15.43 21.56 -0.72
CA ALA A 234 -15.76 22.61 0.23
C ALA A 234 -15.16 22.33 1.62
N ALA A 235 -15.17 21.08 2.07
CA ALA A 235 -14.53 20.68 3.32
C ALA A 235 -13.00 20.87 3.26
N ARG A 236 -12.38 20.53 2.13
CA ARG A 236 -10.95 20.71 1.88
C ARG A 236 -10.56 22.19 1.89
N ASP A 237 -11.25 22.99 1.07
CA ASP A 237 -10.98 24.42 0.89
C ASP A 237 -11.21 25.23 2.18
N GLY A 238 -12.04 24.72 3.09
CA GLY A 238 -12.21 25.28 4.43
C GLY A 238 -11.02 25.07 5.37
N ILE A 239 -10.07 24.18 5.03
CA ILE A 239 -8.85 23.90 5.81
C ILE A 239 -7.63 24.41 5.05
N ASP A 240 -7.38 23.84 3.86
CA ASP A 240 -6.28 24.15 2.98
C ASP A 240 -6.60 23.65 1.56
N ALA A 241 -6.34 24.47 0.54
CA ALA A 241 -6.69 24.20 -0.85
C ALA A 241 -5.65 23.30 -1.54
N GLN A 242 -5.36 22.14 -0.93
CA GLN A 242 -4.39 21.19 -1.46
C GLN A 242 -4.88 20.46 -2.71
N PRO A 243 -3.99 20.06 -3.63
CA PRO A 243 -4.38 19.34 -4.83
C PRO A 243 -5.16 18.06 -4.53
N THR A 244 -6.16 17.79 -5.37
CA THR A 244 -7.03 16.62 -5.25
C THR A 244 -7.01 15.79 -6.52
N MET A 245 -6.85 14.49 -6.36
CA MET A 245 -6.76 13.51 -7.43
C MET A 245 -7.91 12.51 -7.36
N THR A 246 -8.09 11.77 -8.45
CA THR A 246 -8.99 10.61 -8.49
C THR A 246 -8.48 9.59 -9.50
N SER A 247 -8.95 8.35 -9.46
CA SER A 247 -8.71 7.36 -10.53
C SER A 247 -9.80 7.36 -11.62
N ASP A 248 -10.83 8.20 -11.47
CA ASP A 248 -11.96 8.27 -12.39
C ASP A 248 -11.84 9.49 -13.32
N ALA A 249 -11.57 9.23 -14.60
CA ALA A 249 -11.38 10.27 -15.61
C ALA A 249 -12.63 11.15 -15.80
N HIS A 250 -13.83 10.58 -15.66
CA HIS A 250 -15.07 11.34 -15.83
C HIS A 250 -15.26 12.34 -14.69
N VAL A 251 -14.96 11.92 -13.46
CA VAL A 251 -15.00 12.76 -12.27
C VAL A 251 -13.98 13.89 -12.38
N ALA A 252 -12.73 13.54 -12.70
CA ALA A 252 -11.64 14.50 -12.79
C ALA A 252 -11.96 15.64 -13.76
N LEU A 253 -12.48 15.31 -14.95
CA LEU A 253 -12.83 16.29 -15.97
C LEU A 253 -14.06 17.11 -15.62
N THR A 254 -15.10 16.47 -15.07
CA THR A 254 -16.36 17.15 -14.73
C THR A 254 -16.16 18.17 -13.61
N LEU A 255 -15.29 17.85 -12.66
CA LEU A 255 -15.13 18.59 -11.41
C LEU A 255 -13.79 19.31 -11.31
N ARG A 256 -13.03 19.33 -12.42
CA ARG A 256 -11.74 20.03 -12.56
C ARG A 256 -10.76 19.69 -11.43
N LEU A 257 -10.64 18.41 -11.12
CA LEU A 257 -9.65 17.93 -10.17
C LEU A 257 -8.22 18.13 -10.69
N ASP A 258 -7.27 18.20 -9.77
CA ASP A 258 -5.90 18.63 -10.02
C ASP A 258 -5.03 17.55 -10.68
N GLY A 259 -5.45 16.28 -10.61
CA GLY A 259 -4.73 15.15 -11.21
C GLY A 259 -5.57 13.88 -11.36
N LEU A 260 -5.03 12.92 -12.11
CA LEU A 260 -5.68 11.65 -12.39
C LEU A 260 -4.71 10.47 -12.19
N ILE A 261 -5.14 9.45 -11.43
CA ILE A 261 -4.45 8.16 -11.28
C ILE A 261 -4.97 7.21 -12.36
N VAL A 262 -4.05 6.60 -13.11
CA VAL A 262 -4.36 5.82 -14.31
C VAL A 262 -3.52 4.54 -14.31
N THR A 263 -4.04 3.37 -13.94
CA THR A 263 -5.43 3.04 -13.60
C THR A 263 -5.53 2.35 -12.24
N ASN A 264 -6.76 2.25 -11.74
CA ASN A 264 -7.09 1.31 -10.68
C ASN A 264 -7.07 -0.14 -11.22
N SER A 265 -7.31 -1.11 -10.34
CA SER A 265 -7.45 -2.52 -10.68
C SER A 265 -8.66 -2.79 -11.59
N THR A 266 -8.68 -3.96 -12.25
CA THR A 266 -9.73 -4.31 -13.22
C THR A 266 -10.41 -5.64 -12.90
N ILE A 267 -11.72 -5.68 -13.14
CA ILE A 267 -12.48 -6.94 -13.14
C ILE A 267 -12.21 -7.78 -14.39
N ALA A 268 -11.66 -7.18 -15.44
CA ALA A 268 -11.32 -7.90 -16.67
C ALA A 268 -10.21 -8.93 -16.39
N ARG A 269 -10.25 -10.02 -17.14
CA ARG A 269 -9.29 -11.11 -17.08
C ARG A 269 -8.57 -11.19 -18.44
N PRO A 270 -7.63 -10.27 -18.72
CA PRO A 270 -7.01 -10.12 -20.04
C PRO A 270 -5.93 -11.16 -20.35
N ASP A 271 -5.46 -11.89 -19.34
CA ASP A 271 -4.46 -12.94 -19.52
C ASP A 271 -5.17 -14.22 -19.98
N PRO A 272 -4.86 -14.79 -21.16
CA PRO A 272 -5.43 -16.05 -21.60
C PRO A 272 -5.23 -17.19 -20.59
N ALA A 273 -4.18 -17.13 -19.76
CA ALA A 273 -3.95 -18.12 -18.70
C ALA A 273 -5.06 -18.14 -17.65
N SER A 274 -5.82 -17.05 -17.50
CA SER A 274 -6.97 -16.98 -16.60
C SER A 274 -8.22 -17.69 -17.13
N GLU A 275 -8.27 -18.05 -18.42
CA GLU A 275 -9.29 -18.93 -18.99
C GLU A 275 -8.98 -20.41 -18.76
N ASN A 276 -7.75 -20.75 -18.32
CA ASN A 276 -7.38 -22.11 -17.97
C ASN A 276 -8.01 -22.48 -16.61
N PRO A 277 -8.90 -23.49 -16.55
CA PRO A 277 -9.52 -23.92 -15.29
C PRO A 277 -8.51 -24.49 -14.28
N ASP A 278 -7.29 -24.88 -14.73
CA ASP A 278 -6.21 -25.31 -13.85
C ASP A 278 -5.44 -24.13 -13.22
N TYR A 279 -5.75 -22.88 -13.58
CA TYR A 279 -5.10 -21.71 -13.01
C TYR A 279 -5.62 -21.47 -11.58
N PRO A 280 -4.75 -21.36 -10.55
CA PRO A 280 -5.16 -21.46 -9.14
C PRO A 280 -6.20 -20.44 -8.65
N VAL A 281 -6.38 -19.34 -9.38
CA VAL A 281 -7.26 -18.22 -9.00
C VAL A 281 -8.26 -17.84 -10.09
N CYS A 282 -8.49 -18.70 -11.10
CA CYS A 282 -9.39 -18.39 -12.21
C CYS A 282 -10.86 -18.21 -11.77
N GLU A 283 -11.28 -18.89 -10.70
CA GLU A 283 -12.63 -18.79 -10.13
C GLU A 283 -12.75 -17.73 -9.02
N GLU A 284 -11.64 -17.09 -8.63
CA GLU A 284 -11.67 -16.07 -7.59
C GLU A 284 -12.34 -14.78 -8.08
N THR A 285 -13.27 -14.29 -7.26
CA THR A 285 -13.94 -13.01 -7.47
C THR A 285 -13.04 -11.86 -7.01
N GLY A 286 -13.29 -10.67 -7.56
CA GLY A 286 -12.54 -9.46 -7.22
C GLY A 286 -11.61 -8.99 -8.32
N ASP A 287 -10.76 -8.05 -7.94
CA ASP A 287 -9.99 -7.24 -8.85
C ASP A 287 -8.62 -7.82 -9.20
N LEU A 288 -8.26 -7.71 -10.48
CA LEU A 288 -6.95 -8.11 -11.01
C LEU A 288 -6.00 -6.93 -11.01
N SER A 289 -4.79 -7.19 -10.50
CA SER A 289 -3.67 -6.24 -10.42
C SER A 289 -2.38 -6.89 -10.92
N GLY A 290 -1.31 -6.10 -11.01
CA GLY A 290 0.02 -6.60 -11.35
C GLY A 290 0.25 -6.82 -12.85
N LYS A 291 1.22 -7.66 -13.20
CA LYS A 291 1.76 -7.76 -14.56
C LYS A 291 0.72 -7.91 -15.68
N PRO A 292 -0.37 -8.69 -15.52
CA PRO A 292 -1.40 -8.84 -16.56
C PRO A 292 -2.06 -7.53 -17.01
N VAL A 293 -2.10 -6.50 -16.15
CA VAL A 293 -2.78 -5.23 -16.45
C VAL A 293 -1.85 -4.16 -17.03
N TYR A 294 -0.56 -4.45 -17.19
CA TYR A 294 0.44 -3.47 -17.63
C TYR A 294 0.13 -2.85 -19.01
N ILE A 295 -0.20 -3.67 -20.01
CA ILE A 295 -0.48 -3.18 -21.36
C ILE A 295 -1.76 -2.34 -21.38
N LEU A 296 -2.80 -2.79 -20.67
CA LEU A 296 -4.07 -2.09 -20.59
C LEU A 296 -3.91 -0.73 -19.90
N SER A 297 -3.28 -0.69 -18.72
CA SER A 297 -3.04 0.54 -17.97
C SER A 297 -2.19 1.54 -18.78
N THR A 298 -1.11 1.09 -19.42
CA THR A 298 -0.26 1.94 -20.27
C THR A 298 -1.02 2.53 -21.45
N ASN A 299 -1.87 1.74 -22.12
CA ASN A 299 -2.70 2.22 -23.23
C ASN A 299 -3.72 3.27 -22.77
N VAL A 300 -4.38 3.05 -21.63
CA VAL A 300 -5.33 4.00 -21.06
C VAL A 300 -4.63 5.29 -20.66
N LEU A 301 -3.44 5.20 -20.06
CA LEU A 301 -2.59 6.35 -19.73
C LEU A 301 -2.23 7.16 -20.97
N GLY A 302 -1.77 6.51 -22.04
CA GLY A 302 -1.45 7.18 -23.31
C GLY A 302 -2.67 7.87 -23.91
N TYR A 303 -3.84 7.23 -23.89
CA TYR A 303 -5.09 7.81 -24.37
C TYR A 303 -5.51 9.03 -23.57
N LEU A 304 -5.45 8.97 -22.23
CA LEU A 304 -5.79 10.10 -21.37
C LEU A 304 -4.78 11.24 -21.49
N CYS A 305 -3.49 10.94 -21.63
CA CYS A 305 -2.46 11.95 -21.90
C CYS A 305 -2.76 12.73 -23.20
N PHE A 306 -3.21 12.02 -24.24
CA PHE A 306 -3.63 12.64 -25.49
C PHE A 306 -4.87 13.53 -25.30
N LEU A 307 -5.90 13.03 -24.60
CA LEU A 307 -7.15 13.76 -24.37
C LEU A 307 -6.95 15.01 -23.49
N THR A 308 -6.15 14.92 -22.44
CA THR A 308 -5.87 16.04 -21.54
C THR A 308 -4.87 17.03 -22.15
N ARG A 309 -4.20 16.67 -23.25
CA ARG A 309 -3.13 17.44 -23.90
C ARG A 309 -2.03 17.85 -22.92
N GLY A 310 -1.73 16.98 -21.95
CA GLY A 310 -0.75 17.23 -20.89
C GLY A 310 -1.14 18.33 -19.89
N LYS A 311 -2.39 18.80 -19.89
CA LYS A 311 -2.84 19.87 -18.97
C LYS A 311 -3.24 19.36 -17.59
N VAL A 312 -3.52 18.07 -17.46
CA VAL A 312 -3.85 17.42 -16.19
C VAL A 312 -2.72 16.45 -15.88
N PRO A 313 -2.02 16.61 -14.74
CA PRO A 313 -1.06 15.63 -14.23
C PRO A 313 -1.65 14.22 -14.18
N LEU A 314 -0.93 13.24 -14.72
CA LEU A 314 -1.33 11.84 -14.76
C LEU A 314 -0.33 10.98 -13.99
N TYR A 315 -0.85 10.10 -13.14
CA TYR A 315 -0.06 9.18 -12.32
C TYR A 315 -0.30 7.75 -12.82
N GLY A 316 0.70 7.19 -13.49
CA GLY A 316 0.63 5.84 -14.09
C GLY A 316 0.70 4.73 -13.03
N CYS A 317 -0.33 3.90 -12.94
CA CYS A 317 -0.41 2.75 -12.05
C CYS A 317 -0.90 1.51 -12.82
N GLY A 318 -0.26 0.37 -12.61
CA GLY A 318 -0.68 -0.92 -13.18
C GLY A 318 0.46 -1.77 -13.71
N GLY A 319 0.78 -2.87 -13.03
CA GLY A 319 1.64 -3.93 -13.55
C GLY A 319 3.10 -3.58 -13.83
N ILE A 320 3.61 -2.47 -13.27
CA ILE A 320 5.02 -2.08 -13.34
C ILE A 320 5.85 -3.05 -12.49
N SER A 321 6.87 -3.68 -13.09
CA SER A 321 7.67 -4.68 -12.38
C SER A 321 9.19 -4.46 -12.44
N LYS A 322 9.67 -3.58 -13.35
CA LYS A 322 11.09 -3.28 -13.61
C LYS A 322 11.23 -1.89 -14.26
N HIS A 323 12.22 -1.72 -15.14
CA HIS A 323 12.46 -0.53 -15.98
C HIS A 323 11.28 -0.10 -16.88
N GLN A 324 10.24 -0.94 -16.97
CA GLN A 324 8.99 -0.69 -17.70
C GLN A 324 8.29 0.63 -17.31
N ALA A 325 8.57 1.16 -16.11
CA ALA A 325 8.05 2.48 -15.71
C ALA A 325 8.31 3.57 -16.77
N ILE A 326 9.41 3.46 -17.55
CA ILE A 326 9.74 4.40 -18.63
C ILE A 326 8.65 4.52 -19.70
N ASP A 327 7.90 3.45 -19.97
CA ASP A 327 6.83 3.45 -20.98
C ASP A 327 5.59 4.23 -20.51
N MET A 328 5.47 4.46 -19.19
CA MET A 328 4.39 5.24 -18.59
C MET A 328 4.72 6.74 -18.50
N PHE A 329 5.96 7.14 -18.77
CA PHE A 329 6.29 8.56 -18.93
C PHE A 329 6.07 8.96 -20.39
N PRO A 330 5.44 10.12 -20.66
CA PRO A 330 5.32 10.61 -22.02
C PRO A 330 6.72 10.75 -22.62
N TYR A 331 6.90 10.25 -23.85
CA TYR A 331 8.09 10.52 -24.65
C TYR A 331 8.18 12.04 -24.93
N HIS A 332 8.82 12.79 -24.04
CA HIS A 332 9.32 14.12 -24.37
C HIS A 332 10.58 13.94 -25.25
N LYS A 333 10.38 13.49 -26.49
CA LYS A 333 11.33 13.84 -27.54
C LYS A 333 11.23 15.35 -27.70
N GLN A 334 12.29 16.03 -27.30
CA GLN A 334 12.66 17.40 -27.64
C GLN A 334 11.92 17.92 -28.90
N GLN A 335 10.87 18.71 -28.70
CA GLN A 335 10.40 19.69 -29.70
C GLN A 335 10.93 21.08 -29.33
N THR A 336 12.20 21.15 -28.96
CA THR A 336 12.98 22.39 -28.87
C THR A 336 14.20 22.23 -29.77
N GLN A 337 13.96 22.27 -31.08
CA GLN A 337 14.83 22.76 -32.15
C GLN A 337 14.26 22.32 -33.51
N ALA A 338 13.44 23.18 -34.11
CA ALA A 338 13.30 23.39 -35.54
C ALA A 338 12.63 24.75 -35.76
#